data_AF-A0A962QB91-F1
#
_entry.id   AF-A0A962QB91-F1
#
_cell.length_a   1.000
_cell.length_b   1.000
_cell.length_c   1.000
_cell.angle_alpha   90.00
_cell.angle_beta   90.00
_cell.angle_gamma   90.00
#
_symmetry.space_group_name_H-M   'P 1'
#
loop_
_entity.id
_entity.type
_entity.pdbx_description
1 polymer ?
#
loop_
_entity_poly.entity_id
_entity_poly.type
_entity_poly.pdbx_seq_one_letter_code
_entity_poly.pdbx_strand_id
1 'polypeptide(L)' 'MDCVPGRSTHHTLYIDNIGFYYGQCAEICGRYHHHMPVRVCALPYEHFML' A
#
# COMPACT_ATOMS: atom_id res chain seq x y z
N MET A 1 -6.61 4.18 5.92
CA MET A 1 -7.50 4.63 4.84
C MET A 1 -8.31 3.44 4.39
N ASP A 2 -9.61 3.65 4.18
CA ASP A 2 -10.53 2.55 3.90
C ASP A 2 -10.87 2.52 2.40
N CYS A 3 -10.90 1.31 1.85
CA CYS A 3 -11.34 1.06 0.48
C CYS A 3 -12.86 0.84 0.47
N VAL A 4 -13.64 1.93 0.44
CA VAL A 4 -15.11 1.87 0.44
C VAL A 4 -15.65 1.79 -0.98
N PRO A 5 -16.48 0.78 -1.34
CA PRO A 5 -17.06 0.64 -2.67
C PRO A 5 -17.85 1.90 -3.09
N GLY A 6 -17.63 2.36 -4.33
CA GLY A 6 -18.32 3.55 -4.87
C GLY A 6 -17.73 4.89 -4.43
N ARG A 7 -16.65 4.92 -3.64
CA ARG A 7 -15.97 6.14 -3.20
C ARG A 7 -14.47 6.11 -3.57
N SER A 8 -14.00 7.11 -4.29
CA SER A 8 -12.55 7.33 -4.48
C SER A 8 -11.98 8.07 -3.27
N THR A 9 -10.89 7.55 -2.70
CA THR A 9 -10.18 8.16 -1.58
C THR A 9 -8.71 8.37 -1.94
N HIS A 10 -8.14 9.53 -1.62
CA HIS A 10 -6.78 9.91 -2.02
C HIS A 10 -5.92 10.23 -0.79
N HIS A 11 -4.68 9.74 -0.78
CA HIS A 11 -3.67 10.05 0.23
C HIS A 11 -2.31 10.17 -0.46
N THR A 12 -1.47 11.09 0.01
CA THR A 12 -0.10 11.25 -0.49
C THR A 12 0.85 10.47 0.40
N LEU A 13 1.72 9.66 -0.19
CA LEU A 13 2.76 8.93 0.52
C LEU A 13 4.10 9.59 0.21
N TYR A 14 4.79 10.07 1.25
CA TYR A 14 6.18 10.52 1.17
C TYR A 14 7.08 9.47 1.80
N ILE A 15 8.12 9.04 1.09
CA ILE A 15 9.06 8.03 1.55
C ILE A 15 10.46 8.62 1.54
N ASP A 16 11.08 8.72 2.72
CA ASP A 16 12.41 9.33 2.87
C ASP A 16 13.57 8.34 2.61
N ASN A 17 13.30 7.04 2.68
CA ASN A 17 14.34 6.01 2.60
C ASN A 17 13.99 4.92 1.56
N ILE A 18 15.01 4.41 0.87
CA ILE A 18 14.86 3.28 -0.05
C ILE A 18 14.59 2.01 0.75
N GLY A 19 13.70 1.14 0.25
CA GLY A 19 13.46 -0.15 0.87
C GLY A 19 12.07 -0.74 0.64
N PHE A 20 11.77 -1.80 1.39
CA PHE A 20 10.48 -2.47 1.38
C PHE A 20 9.66 -2.09 2.63
N TYR A 21 8.43 -1.67 2.40
CA TYR A 21 7.46 -1.32 3.44
C TYR A 21 6.30 -2.31 3.37
N TYR A 22 5.94 -2.90 4.51
CA TYR A 22 4.92 -3.94 4.61
C TYR A 22 3.71 -3.44 5.38
N GLY A 23 2.53 -3.82 4.92
CA GLY A 23 1.25 -3.53 5.56
C GLY A 23 0.29 -4.71 5.45
N GLN A 24 -0.80 -4.63 6.21
CA GLN A 24 -1.90 -5.59 6.22
C GLN A 24 -3.23 -4.85 6.10
N CYS A 25 -4.28 -5.57 5.69
CA CYS A 25 -5.63 -5.05 5.77
C CYS A 25 -5.98 -4.71 7.23
N ALA A 26 -6.56 -3.54 7.47
CA ALA A 26 -6.91 -3.06 8.80
C ALA A 26 -8.42 -3.06 9.08
N GLU A 27 -9.22 -3.58 8.14
CA GLU A 27 -10.68 -3.65 8.25
C GLU A 27 -11.17 -5.06 7.93
N ILE A 28 -12.02 -5.64 8.77
CA ILE A 28 -12.47 -7.02 8.57
C ILE A 28 -13.28 -7.15 7.28
N CYS A 29 -12.75 -7.88 6.31
CA CYS A 29 -13.29 -7.94 4.94
C CYS A 29 -13.69 -9.35 4.46
N GLY A 30 -13.69 -10.33 5.37
CA GLY A 30 -14.11 -11.71 5.09
C GLY A 30 -13.07 -12.77 5.48
N ARG A 31 -13.28 -14.02 5.04
CA ARG A 31 -12.48 -15.19 5.47
C ARG A 31 -10.97 -15.04 5.24
N TYR A 32 -10.58 -14.39 4.15
CA TYR A 32 -9.18 -14.19 3.77
C TYR A 32 -8.61 -12.84 4.21
N HIS A 33 -9.26 -12.15 5.15
CA HIS A 33 -8.82 -10.84 5.65
C HIS A 33 -7.34 -10.79 6.07
N HIS A 34 -6.80 -11.87 6.63
CA HIS A 34 -5.39 -11.98 7.03
C HIS A 34 -4.43 -12.40 5.89
N HIS A 35 -4.96 -12.79 4.73
CA HIS A 35 -4.20 -13.33 3.60
C HIS A 35 -4.19 -12.36 2.41
N MET A 36 -4.11 -11.06 2.71
CA MET A 36 -4.04 -9.98 1.72
C MET A 36 -3.00 -8.92 2.12
N PRO A 37 -1.70 -9.29 2.15
CA PRO A 37 -0.62 -8.36 2.50
C PRO A 37 -0.43 -7.29 1.42
N VAL A 38 0.07 -6.12 1.84
CA VAL A 38 0.50 -5.04 0.95
C VAL A 38 2.01 -4.84 1.12
N ARG A 39 2.73 -4.70 0.00
CA ARG A 39 4.15 -4.34 -0.01
C ARG A 39 4.38 -3.16 -0.94
N VAL A 40 5.03 -2.11 -0.43
CA VAL A 40 5.52 -0.98 -1.21
C VAL A 40 7.02 -1.12 -1.37
N CYS A 41 7.51 -1.00 -2.60
CA CYS A 41 8.93 -0.98 -2.93
C CYS A 41 9.32 0.47 -3.27
N ALA A 42 10.11 1.10 -2.41
CA ALA A 42 10.69 2.41 -2.68
C ALA A 42 12.06 2.21 -3.32
N LEU A 43 12.22 2.74 -4.52
CA LEU A 43 13.44 2.66 -5.31
C LEU A 43 13.93 4.08 -5.63
N PRO A 44 15.24 4.26 -5.91
CA PRO A 44 15.70 5.49 -6.54
C PRO A 44 14.91 5.77 -7.82
N TYR A 45 14.65 7.05 -8.10
CA TYR A 45 13.85 7.48 -9.26
C TYR A 45 14.34 6.88 -10.59
N GLU A 46 15.65 6.83 -10.79
CA GLU A 46 16.27 6.24 -12.00
C GLU A 46 15.91 4.76 -12.17
N HIS A 47 15.81 4.00 -11.08
CA HIS A 47 15.45 2.58 -11.14
C HIS A 47 13.95 2.36 -11.33
N PHE A 48 13.12 3.36 -11.01
CA PHE A 48 11.68 3.31 -11.23
C PHE A 48 11.29 3.65 -12.67
N MET A 49 12.06 4.51 -13.33
CA MET A 49 11.78 5.02 -14.69
C MET A 49 12.36 4.18 -15.82
N LEU A 50 13.20 3.18 -15.51
CA LEU A 50 13.73 2.20 -16.45
C LEU A 50 12.81 0.97 -16.52
#